data_AF-A0A8S2FGZ3-F1
#
_entry.id   AF-A0A8S2FGZ3-F1
#
_cell.length_a   1.000
_cell.length_b   1.000
_cell.length_c   1.000
_cell.angle_alpha   90.00
_cell.angle_beta   90.00
_cell.angle_gamma   90.00
#
_symmetry.space_group_name_H-M   'P 1'
#
loop_
_entity.id
_entity.type
_entity.pdbx_description
1 polymer ?
#
loop_
_entity_poly.entity_id
_entity_poly.type
_entity_poly.pdbx_seq_one_letter_code
_entity_poly.pdbx_strand_id
1 'polypeptide(L)'
;MSRVGSGTGANSISYRAQSIEKAAVYSNIRILCIPESNLHQHYLTELHRRCLMVYIHHHILRIHSPINETNSELYSKVIDNLNEKNNQMYETLKILTSGIETLITDSTSLNNGYLQLKSSVDVYREEHLKLRKSEEEKNALISAVQLNQEILQQSLTDLKQTVENVEHISYNGTFIWRLENIAQHMADALSDKQLSLYSPPFYSSPTGYKMCMRIHLGGDGHARKSHISLFFVLMKGEYDAKLPFVCSINPNNGDILSSHFDLMLVQRHFTFP
;
A
#
# COMPACT_ATOMS: atom_id res chain seq x y z
N MET A 1 -64.21 89.17 19.99
CA MET A 1 -64.91 89.17 21.29
C MET A 1 -63.85 89.48 22.34
N SER A 2 -63.70 90.71 22.84
CA SER A 2 -64.54 91.47 23.77
C SER A 2 -63.76 91.72 25.07
N ARG A 3 -63.21 92.94 25.15
CA ARG A 3 -63.36 93.95 26.22
C ARG A 3 -62.92 93.69 27.68
N VAL A 4 -62.06 94.65 28.12
CA VAL A 4 -61.95 95.40 29.41
C VAL A 4 -61.15 94.80 30.60
N GLY A 5 -60.25 95.64 31.14
CA GLY A 5 -59.79 95.66 32.54
C GLY A 5 -58.32 96.10 32.68
N SER A 6 -57.98 97.39 32.64
CA SER A 6 -57.66 98.26 33.80
C SER A 6 -56.55 97.75 34.73
N GLY A 7 -55.44 98.50 34.87
CA GLY A 7 -54.48 98.26 35.94
C GLY A 7 -53.13 98.95 35.77
N THR A 8 -53.07 100.20 36.24
CA THR A 8 -51.86 100.97 36.55
C THR A 8 -50.79 100.15 37.29
N GLY A 9 -49.55 100.07 36.78
CA GLY A 9 -48.45 99.42 37.51
C GLY A 9 -47.09 99.27 36.83
N ALA A 10 -46.90 99.74 35.59
CA ALA A 10 -45.70 99.43 34.81
C ALA A 10 -44.44 100.28 35.13
N ASN A 11 -44.58 101.43 35.78
CA ASN A 11 -43.45 102.36 35.97
C ASN A 11 -42.66 102.15 37.27
N SER A 12 -43.10 101.33 38.22
CA SER A 12 -42.33 101.06 39.46
C SER A 12 -41.47 99.80 39.38
N ILE A 13 -41.76 98.89 38.44
CA ILE A 13 -41.03 97.62 38.28
C ILE A 13 -39.74 97.82 37.48
N SER A 14 -39.75 98.71 36.47
CA SER A 14 -38.55 99.04 35.67
C SER A 14 -37.43 99.67 36.49
N TYR A 15 -37.74 100.64 37.35
CA TYR A 15 -36.73 101.28 38.20
C TYR A 15 -36.25 100.33 39.31
N ARG A 16 -37.10 99.45 39.82
CA ARG A 16 -36.73 98.46 40.85
C ARG A 16 -35.82 97.37 40.28
N ALA A 17 -36.09 96.88 39.06
CA ALA A 17 -35.22 95.94 38.35
C ALA A 17 -33.84 96.57 38.03
N GLN A 18 -33.81 97.81 37.53
CA GLN A 18 -32.56 98.55 37.25
C GLN A 18 -31.77 98.91 38.52
N SER A 19 -32.45 99.16 39.65
CA SER A 19 -31.80 99.44 40.93
C SER A 19 -31.20 98.17 41.55
N ILE A 20 -31.84 97.01 41.37
CA ILE A 20 -31.33 95.71 41.82
C ILE A 20 -30.12 95.28 40.97
N GLU A 21 -30.15 95.46 39.65
CA GLU A 21 -28.99 95.21 38.78
C GLU A 21 -27.82 96.13 39.09
N LYS A 22 -28.06 97.44 39.29
CA LYS A 22 -27.03 98.38 39.77
C LYS A 22 -26.43 97.93 41.09
N ALA A 23 -27.27 97.66 42.09
CA ALA A 23 -26.80 97.24 43.41
C ALA A 23 -25.99 95.94 43.34
N ALA A 24 -26.39 94.97 42.50
CA ALA A 24 -25.69 93.69 42.33
C ALA A 24 -24.32 93.83 41.63
N VAL A 25 -24.21 94.68 40.60
CA VAL A 25 -22.93 94.95 39.91
C VAL A 25 -21.98 95.69 40.85
N TYR A 26 -22.46 96.71 41.55
CA TYR A 26 -21.63 97.50 42.48
C TYR A 26 -21.32 96.77 43.79
N SER A 27 -22.18 95.87 44.26
CA SER A 27 -21.91 95.02 45.43
C SER A 27 -20.83 93.99 45.14
N ASN A 28 -20.85 93.39 43.94
CA ASN A 28 -19.82 92.44 43.51
C ASN A 28 -18.43 93.10 43.32
N ILE A 29 -18.38 94.43 43.16
CA ILE A 29 -17.16 95.24 43.01
C ILE A 29 -16.82 96.04 44.30
N ARG A 30 -17.63 95.93 45.37
CA ARG A 30 -17.51 96.66 46.66
C ARG A 30 -17.40 98.19 46.53
N ILE A 31 -18.22 98.83 45.69
CA ILE A 31 -18.28 100.29 45.60
C ILE A 31 -19.57 100.79 46.29
N LEU A 32 -19.42 101.56 47.38
CA LEU A 32 -20.51 102.16 48.14
C LEU A 32 -20.78 103.59 47.64
N CYS A 33 -21.93 103.76 46.97
CA CYS A 33 -22.58 105.01 46.55
C CYS A 33 -22.04 105.74 45.31
N ILE A 34 -22.97 106.05 44.40
CA ILE A 34 -22.83 107.09 43.35
C ILE A 34 -24.12 107.92 43.35
N PRO A 35 -24.08 109.25 43.53
CA PRO A 35 -25.28 110.08 43.62
C PRO A 35 -25.55 110.84 42.31
N GLU A 36 -26.28 110.28 41.34
CA GLU A 36 -26.79 111.08 40.20
C GLU A 36 -28.17 110.62 39.68
N SER A 37 -29.01 111.59 39.36
CA SER A 37 -30.45 111.50 39.07
C SER A 37 -30.82 111.19 37.61
N ASN A 38 -29.86 110.87 36.73
CA ASN A 38 -30.11 110.49 35.34
C ASN A 38 -29.41 109.17 34.98
N LEU A 39 -30.21 108.14 34.69
CA LEU A 39 -29.73 106.79 34.40
C LEU A 39 -28.88 106.72 33.12
N HIS A 40 -29.26 107.45 32.07
CA HIS A 40 -28.53 107.44 30.79
C HIS A 40 -27.13 108.04 30.94
N GLN A 41 -27.02 109.11 31.72
CA GLN A 41 -25.75 109.81 31.97
C GLN A 41 -24.82 108.98 32.86
N HIS A 42 -25.39 108.24 33.82
CA HIS A 42 -24.65 107.29 34.67
C HIS A 42 -23.95 106.18 33.87
N TYR A 43 -24.63 105.55 32.90
CA TYR A 43 -24.03 104.51 32.05
C TYR A 43 -22.92 105.03 31.14
N LEU A 44 -22.91 106.34 30.85
CA LEU A 44 -21.88 107.02 30.06
C LEU A 44 -20.70 107.51 30.92
N THR A 45 -20.78 107.45 32.24
CA THR A 45 -19.64 107.84 33.11
C THR A 45 -18.45 106.90 32.92
N GLU A 46 -17.25 107.46 33.01
CA GLU A 46 -15.99 106.70 32.94
C GLU A 46 -15.90 105.64 34.04
N LEU A 47 -16.47 105.93 35.21
CA LEU A 47 -16.51 105.02 36.35
C LEU A 47 -17.40 103.79 36.05
N HIS A 48 -18.59 104.00 35.49
CA HIS A 48 -19.49 102.89 35.15
C HIS A 48 -18.91 102.03 34.01
N ARG A 49 -18.30 102.65 32.99
CA ARG A 49 -17.58 101.93 31.92
C ARG A 49 -16.43 101.10 32.46
N ARG A 50 -15.62 101.63 33.39
CA ARG A 50 -14.56 100.86 34.06
C ARG A 50 -15.12 99.70 34.88
N CYS A 51 -16.22 99.90 35.61
CA CYS A 51 -16.86 98.83 36.38
C CYS A 51 -17.41 97.72 35.47
N LEU A 52 -18.07 98.08 34.35
CA LEU A 52 -18.54 97.13 33.34
C LEU A 52 -17.39 96.36 32.71
N MET A 53 -16.29 97.03 32.36
CA MET A 53 -15.11 96.35 31.79
C MET A 53 -14.46 95.41 32.79
N VAL A 54 -14.36 95.78 34.07
CA VAL A 54 -13.86 94.89 35.13
C VAL A 54 -14.80 93.70 35.35
N TYR A 55 -16.11 93.93 35.34
CA TYR A 55 -17.11 92.87 35.48
C TYR A 55 -17.09 91.90 34.30
N ILE A 56 -17.07 92.41 33.06
CA ILE A 56 -16.98 91.62 31.82
C ILE A 56 -15.66 90.86 31.79
N HIS A 57 -14.53 91.51 32.10
CA HIS A 57 -13.23 90.86 32.15
C HIS A 57 -13.19 89.75 33.20
N HIS A 58 -13.72 90.00 34.41
CA HIS A 58 -13.84 88.99 35.46
C HIS A 58 -14.73 87.83 35.03
N HIS A 59 -15.88 88.08 34.41
CA HIS A 59 -16.77 87.02 33.92
C HIS A 59 -16.16 86.22 32.77
N ILE A 60 -15.49 86.87 31.82
CA ILE A 60 -14.78 86.19 30.72
C ILE A 60 -13.70 85.29 31.29
N LEU A 61 -12.85 85.78 32.20
CA LEU A 61 -11.82 84.97 32.84
C LEU A 61 -12.41 83.80 33.63
N ARG A 62 -13.51 84.03 34.36
CA ARG A 62 -14.16 83.02 35.19
C ARG A 62 -14.88 81.93 34.40
N ILE A 63 -15.30 82.21 33.16
CA ILE A 63 -15.94 81.23 32.26
C ILE A 63 -14.92 80.55 31.35
N HIS A 64 -13.97 81.29 30.76
CA HIS A 64 -12.96 80.72 29.86
C HIS A 64 -11.98 79.79 30.57
N SER A 65 -11.55 80.13 31.79
CA SER A 65 -10.61 79.30 32.55
C SER A 65 -11.12 77.87 32.77
N PRO A 66 -12.31 77.64 33.35
CA PRO A 66 -12.81 76.28 33.57
C PRO A 66 -13.22 75.56 32.27
N ILE A 67 -13.68 76.28 31.24
CA ILE A 67 -13.98 75.66 29.92
C ILE A 67 -12.69 75.18 29.25
N ASN A 68 -11.59 75.94 29.32
CA ASN A 68 -10.31 75.49 28.77
C ASN A 68 -9.70 74.34 29.58
N GLU A 69 -9.81 74.37 30.91
CA GLU A 69 -9.32 73.28 31.77
C GLU A 69 -10.10 71.98 31.53
N THR A 70 -11.43 72.03 31.47
CA THR A 70 -12.27 70.86 31.21
C THR A 70 -12.06 70.29 29.81
N ASN A 71 -11.94 71.15 28.79
CA ASN A 71 -11.60 70.72 27.43
C ASN A 71 -10.20 70.09 27.38
N SER A 72 -9.20 70.70 28.03
CA SER A 72 -7.83 70.16 28.13
C SER A 72 -7.80 68.79 28.80
N GLU A 73 -8.57 68.60 29.87
CA GLU A 73 -8.66 67.32 30.59
C GLU A 73 -9.35 66.23 29.73
N LEU A 74 -10.39 66.60 28.98
CA LEU A 74 -11.03 65.70 28.01
C LEU A 74 -10.07 65.27 26.90
N TYR A 75 -9.30 66.21 26.33
CA TYR A 75 -8.29 65.88 25.32
C TYR A 75 -7.19 64.97 25.90
N SER A 76 -6.72 65.23 27.13
CA SER A 76 -5.76 64.36 27.82
C SER A 76 -6.31 62.93 27.95
N LYS A 77 -7.52 62.76 28.47
CA LYS A 77 -8.14 61.43 28.64
C LYS A 77 -8.28 60.67 27.32
N VAL A 78 -8.63 61.36 26.23
CA VAL A 78 -8.73 60.74 24.90
C VAL A 78 -7.35 60.32 24.40
N ILE A 79 -6.34 61.17 24.56
CA ILE A 79 -4.95 60.87 24.17
C ILE A 79 -4.41 59.68 24.98
N ASP A 80 -4.64 59.65 26.28
CA ASP A 80 -4.22 58.56 27.15
C ASP A 80 -4.88 57.22 26.76
N ASN A 81 -6.18 57.23 26.47
CA ASN A 81 -6.90 56.04 25.99
C ASN A 81 -6.37 55.53 24.65
N LEU A 82 -6.09 56.45 23.70
CA LEU A 82 -5.52 56.10 22.41
C LEU A 82 -4.10 55.54 22.56
N ASN A 83 -3.29 56.13 23.43
CA ASN A 83 -1.94 55.64 23.72
C ASN A 83 -1.97 54.24 24.36
N GLU A 84 -2.89 54.00 25.29
CA GLU A 84 -3.06 52.69 25.91
C GLU A 84 -3.48 51.63 24.88
N LYS A 85 -4.45 51.93 24.01
CA LYS A 85 -4.84 51.03 22.90
C LYS A 85 -3.71 50.79 21.92
N ASN A 86 -2.93 51.81 21.57
CA ASN A 86 -1.76 51.66 20.71
C ASN A 86 -0.74 50.73 21.35
N ASN A 87 -0.45 50.88 22.65
CA ASN A 87 0.47 49.99 23.36
C ASN A 87 -0.01 48.54 23.37
N GLN A 88 -1.31 48.30 23.61
CA GLN A 88 -1.90 46.96 23.52
C GLN A 88 -1.77 46.36 22.11
N MET A 89 -1.98 47.19 21.08
CA MET A 89 -1.81 46.79 19.69
C MET A 89 -0.34 46.43 19.38
N TYR A 90 0.63 47.20 19.88
CA TYR A 90 2.06 46.89 19.74
C TYR A 90 2.43 45.55 20.36
N GLU A 91 1.95 45.25 21.56
CA GLU A 91 2.20 43.95 22.20
C GLU A 91 1.56 42.79 21.43
N THR A 92 0.34 42.99 20.92
CA THR A 92 -0.33 41.99 20.08
C THR A 92 0.46 41.72 18.80
N LEU A 93 0.93 42.77 18.12
CA LEU A 93 1.76 42.65 16.92
C LEU A 93 3.07 41.93 17.21
N LYS A 94 3.71 42.22 18.35
CA LYS A 94 4.96 41.56 18.76
C LYS A 94 4.77 40.06 18.97
N ILE A 95 3.69 39.65 19.64
CA ILE A 95 3.36 38.24 19.83
C ILE A 95 3.09 37.56 18.48
N LEU A 96 2.32 38.20 17.59
CA LEU A 96 2.02 37.67 16.27
C LEU A 96 3.28 37.49 15.42
N THR A 97 4.19 38.48 15.42
CA THR A 97 5.47 38.40 14.70
C THR A 97 6.30 37.21 15.18
N SER A 98 6.45 37.04 16.49
CA SER A 98 7.15 35.88 17.08
C SER A 98 6.49 34.55 16.70
N GLY A 99 5.15 34.49 16.70
CA GLY A 99 4.40 33.32 16.25
C GLY A 99 4.65 32.99 14.78
N ILE A 100 4.68 33.99 13.91
CA ILE A 100 4.98 33.83 12.47
C ILE A 100 6.42 33.33 12.28
N GLU A 101 7.39 33.90 12.99
CA GLU A 101 8.79 33.45 12.93
C GLU A 101 8.91 31.98 13.34
N THR A 102 8.24 31.59 14.43
CA THR A 102 8.21 30.20 14.89
C THR A 102 7.62 29.27 13.83
N LEU A 103 6.48 29.64 13.24
CA LEU A 103 5.84 28.86 12.17
C LEU A 103 6.73 28.72 10.93
N ILE A 104 7.47 29.77 10.57
CA ILE A 104 8.45 29.72 9.47
C ILE A 104 9.55 28.71 9.82
N THR A 105 10.11 28.77 11.03
CA THR A 105 11.15 27.83 11.46
C THR A 105 10.66 26.37 11.46
N ASP A 106 9.43 26.13 11.91
CA ASP A 106 8.83 24.80 11.90
C ASP A 106 8.59 24.30 10.46
N SER A 107 8.08 25.17 9.58
CA SER A 107 7.85 24.84 8.17
C SER A 107 9.16 24.49 7.46
N THR A 108 10.25 25.20 7.73
CA THR A 108 11.56 24.89 7.12
C THR A 108 12.13 23.58 7.65
N SER A 109 12.02 23.32 8.95
CA SER A 109 12.46 22.08 9.58
C SER A 109 11.68 20.87 9.04
N LEU A 110 10.36 21.01 8.90
CA LEU A 110 9.49 19.99 8.34
C LEU A 110 9.83 19.70 6.87
N ASN A 111 10.06 20.74 6.07
CA ASN A 111 10.46 20.57 4.67
C ASN A 111 11.79 19.82 4.55
N ASN A 112 12.77 20.12 5.40
CA ASN A 112 14.05 19.41 5.42
C ASN A 112 13.87 17.94 5.80
N GLY A 113 13.04 17.64 6.81
CA GLY A 113 12.70 16.27 7.19
C GLY A 113 12.00 15.50 6.05
N TYR A 114 11.08 16.15 5.33
CA TYR A 114 10.43 15.58 4.14
C TYR A 114 11.45 15.24 3.04
N LEU A 115 12.39 16.13 2.75
CA LEU A 115 13.43 15.90 1.74
C LEU A 115 14.36 14.74 2.12
N GLN A 116 14.76 14.66 3.39
CA GLN A 116 15.55 13.52 3.89
C GLN A 116 14.76 12.22 3.76
N LEU A 117 13.51 12.18 4.22
CA LEU A 117 12.67 10.99 4.13
C LEU A 117 12.47 10.54 2.68
N LYS A 118 12.22 11.50 1.78
CA LYS A 118 12.08 11.24 0.34
C LYS A 118 13.33 10.58 -0.23
N SER A 119 14.52 11.10 0.11
CA SER A 119 15.79 10.50 -0.34
C SER A 119 15.98 9.07 0.17
N SER A 120 15.63 8.79 1.43
CA SER A 120 15.70 7.43 1.98
C SER A 120 14.74 6.48 1.29
N VAL A 121 13.50 6.92 1.00
CA VAL A 121 12.51 6.12 0.26
C VAL A 121 13.01 5.79 -1.14
N ASP A 122 13.65 6.73 -1.83
CA ASP A 122 14.20 6.48 -3.17
C ASP A 122 15.37 5.47 -3.14
N VAL A 123 16.24 5.52 -2.11
CA VAL A 123 17.30 4.52 -1.90
C VAL A 123 16.71 3.14 -1.65
N TYR A 124 15.76 3.01 -0.72
CA TYR A 124 15.14 1.71 -0.43
C TYR A 124 14.37 1.15 -1.64
N ARG A 125 13.76 2.01 -2.45
CA ARG A 125 13.10 1.61 -3.69
C ARG A 125 14.10 1.00 -4.68
N GLU A 126 15.25 1.62 -4.87
CA GLU A 126 16.32 1.09 -5.75
C GLU A 126 16.86 -0.25 -5.23
N GLU A 127 17.07 -0.39 -3.92
CA GLU A 127 17.50 -1.66 -3.32
C GLU A 127 16.46 -2.76 -3.52
N HIS A 128 15.17 -2.46 -3.32
CA HIS A 128 14.09 -3.40 -3.56
C HIS A 128 14.03 -3.86 -5.03
N LEU A 129 14.27 -2.96 -5.98
CA LEU A 129 14.30 -3.31 -7.41
C LEU A 129 15.47 -4.26 -7.74
N LYS A 130 16.64 -4.06 -7.13
CA LYS A 130 17.80 -4.95 -7.30
C LYS A 130 17.54 -6.33 -6.72
N LEU A 131 17.01 -6.39 -5.50
CA LEU A 131 16.67 -7.65 -4.85
C LEU A 131 15.64 -8.44 -5.66
N ARG A 132 14.60 -7.76 -6.15
CA ARG A 132 13.57 -8.38 -6.99
C ARG A 132 14.15 -8.99 -8.27
N LYS A 133 15.03 -8.28 -8.97
CA LYS A 133 15.69 -8.83 -10.17
C LYS A 133 16.53 -10.08 -9.84
N SER A 134 17.29 -10.05 -8.75
CA SER A 134 18.08 -11.20 -8.29
C SER A 134 17.20 -12.39 -7.91
N GLU A 135 16.04 -12.15 -7.30
CA GLU A 135 15.06 -13.18 -6.98
C GLU A 135 14.46 -13.81 -8.25
N GLU A 136 14.09 -13.00 -9.23
CA GLU A 136 13.59 -13.46 -10.54
C GLU A 136 14.65 -14.34 -11.24
N GLU A 137 15.92 -13.92 -11.25
CA GLU A 137 17.03 -14.71 -11.81
C GLU A 137 17.25 -16.03 -11.06
N LYS A 138 17.24 -16.02 -9.72
CA LYS A 138 17.35 -17.24 -8.92
C LYS A 138 16.18 -18.19 -9.16
N ASN A 139 14.96 -17.68 -9.25
CA ASN A 139 13.77 -18.51 -9.49
C ASN A 139 13.85 -19.19 -10.86
N ALA A 140 14.28 -18.47 -11.90
CA ALA A 140 14.53 -19.07 -13.21
C ALA A 140 15.58 -20.18 -13.17
N LEU A 141 16.66 -19.98 -12.42
CA LEU A 141 17.70 -20.99 -12.24
C LEU A 141 17.19 -22.22 -11.47
N ILE A 142 16.40 -22.03 -10.40
CA ILE A 142 15.79 -23.12 -9.64
C ILE A 142 14.91 -23.97 -10.55
N SER A 143 14.05 -23.36 -11.36
CA SER A 143 13.19 -24.09 -12.31
C SER A 143 14.02 -24.90 -13.32
N ALA A 144 15.10 -24.34 -13.85
CA ALA A 144 15.98 -25.06 -14.76
C ALA A 144 16.69 -26.26 -14.09
N VAL A 145 17.16 -26.10 -12.86
CA VAL A 145 17.79 -27.18 -12.09
C VAL A 145 16.79 -28.29 -11.76
N GLN A 146 15.56 -27.94 -11.38
CA GLN A 146 14.49 -28.91 -11.11
C GLN A 146 14.18 -29.76 -12.34
N LEU A 147 14.02 -29.13 -13.51
CA LEU A 147 13.79 -29.85 -14.76
C LEU A 147 14.93 -30.82 -15.08
N ASN A 148 16.19 -30.36 -14.95
CA ASN A 148 17.35 -31.22 -15.18
C ASN A 148 17.39 -32.40 -14.18
N GLN A 149 17.02 -32.16 -12.93
CA GLN A 149 16.94 -33.20 -11.91
C GLN A 149 15.89 -34.26 -12.26
N GLU A 150 14.72 -33.87 -12.75
CA GLU A 150 13.67 -34.80 -13.20
C GLU A 150 14.16 -35.66 -14.38
N ILE A 151 14.80 -35.05 -15.38
CA ILE A 151 15.36 -35.76 -16.54
C ILE A 151 16.42 -36.78 -16.08
N LEU A 152 17.29 -36.39 -15.15
CA LEU A 152 18.32 -37.27 -14.60
C LEU A 152 17.69 -38.42 -13.80
N GLN A 153 16.65 -38.16 -13.01
CA GLN A 153 15.94 -39.20 -12.26
C GLN A 153 15.25 -40.21 -13.18
N GLN A 154 14.63 -39.74 -14.26
CA GLN A 154 14.05 -40.62 -15.28
C GLN A 154 15.13 -41.48 -15.94
N SER A 155 16.22 -40.85 -16.39
CA SER A 155 17.34 -41.56 -17.03
C SER A 155 17.98 -42.60 -16.10
N LEU A 156 18.10 -42.30 -14.81
CA LEU A 156 18.59 -43.25 -13.80
C LEU A 156 17.63 -44.43 -13.62
N THR A 157 16.32 -44.20 -13.69
CA THR A 157 15.31 -45.26 -13.58
C THR A 157 15.37 -46.18 -14.79
N ASP A 158 15.45 -45.61 -15.99
CA ASP A 158 15.57 -46.37 -17.25
C ASP A 158 16.88 -47.19 -17.28
N LEU A 159 17.99 -46.60 -16.79
CA LEU A 159 19.27 -47.29 -16.69
C LEU A 159 19.20 -48.44 -15.69
N LYS A 160 18.60 -48.25 -14.51
CA LYS A 160 18.42 -49.33 -13.52
C LYS A 160 17.63 -50.49 -14.10
N GLN A 161 16.53 -50.21 -14.80
CA GLN A 161 15.74 -51.24 -15.46
C GLN A 161 16.54 -51.97 -16.54
N THR A 162 17.37 -51.24 -17.30
CA THR A 162 18.25 -51.83 -18.31
C THR A 162 19.31 -52.74 -17.66
N VAL A 163 19.92 -52.31 -16.55
CA VAL A 163 20.91 -53.11 -15.81
C VAL A 163 20.28 -54.38 -15.26
N GLU A 164 19.12 -54.29 -14.60
CA GLU A 164 18.37 -55.45 -14.11
C GLU A 164 18.05 -56.43 -15.23
N ASN A 165 17.61 -55.92 -16.39
CA ASN A 165 17.38 -56.75 -17.56
C ASN A 165 18.66 -57.47 -18.03
N VAL A 166 19.82 -56.80 -18.02
CA VAL A 166 21.10 -57.37 -18.46
C VAL A 166 21.64 -58.43 -17.49
N GLU A 167 21.46 -58.24 -16.18
CA GLU A 167 21.89 -59.22 -15.16
C GLU A 167 21.26 -60.61 -15.36
N HIS A 168 20.09 -60.67 -16.00
CA HIS A 168 19.36 -61.91 -16.27
C HIS A 168 19.57 -62.49 -17.68
N ILE A 169 20.38 -61.85 -18.53
CA ILE A 169 20.63 -62.32 -19.90
C ILE A 169 21.80 -63.30 -19.93
N SER A 170 21.53 -64.52 -20.41
CA SER A 170 22.57 -65.49 -20.74
C SER A 170 22.98 -65.40 -22.21
N TYR A 171 24.27 -65.58 -22.49
CA TYR A 171 24.86 -65.54 -23.84
C TYR A 171 25.57 -66.85 -24.23
N ASN A 172 25.29 -67.97 -23.57
CA ASN A 172 25.92 -69.26 -23.86
C ASN A 172 24.91 -70.34 -24.27
N GLY A 173 23.68 -69.94 -24.62
CA GLY A 173 22.60 -70.86 -24.96
C GLY A 173 21.99 -71.61 -23.78
N THR A 174 22.47 -71.41 -22.56
CA THR A 174 21.89 -71.99 -21.34
C THR A 174 21.11 -70.92 -20.58
N PHE A 175 19.83 -71.16 -20.31
CA PHE A 175 18.97 -70.21 -19.61
C PHE A 175 18.25 -70.88 -18.45
N ILE A 176 18.29 -70.26 -17.27
CA ILE A 176 17.57 -70.72 -16.09
C ILE A 176 16.43 -69.75 -15.83
N TRP A 177 15.20 -70.20 -16.03
CA TRP A 177 14.02 -69.42 -15.72
C TRP A 177 13.49 -69.76 -14.33
N ARG A 178 13.67 -68.85 -13.39
CA ARG A 178 13.00 -68.93 -12.08
C ARG A 178 11.61 -68.34 -12.20
N LEU A 179 10.60 -69.17 -11.99
CA LEU A 179 9.20 -68.76 -11.88
C LEU A 179 8.85 -68.55 -10.40
N GLU A 180 8.44 -67.34 -10.05
CA GLU A 180 7.94 -67.03 -8.70
C GLU A 180 6.40 -67.13 -8.68
N ASN A 181 5.82 -67.34 -7.51
CA ASN A 181 4.36 -67.35 -7.31
C ASN A 181 3.59 -68.30 -8.25
N ILE A 182 4.15 -69.48 -8.56
CA ILE A 182 3.56 -70.48 -9.48
C ILE A 182 2.12 -70.83 -9.10
N ALA A 183 1.81 -70.94 -7.81
CA ALA A 183 0.46 -71.27 -7.33
C ALA A 183 -0.58 -70.21 -7.77
N GLN A 184 -0.22 -68.93 -7.72
CA GLN A 184 -1.08 -67.85 -8.18
C GLN A 184 -1.25 -67.90 -9.71
N HIS A 185 -0.13 -68.04 -10.45
CA HIS A 185 -0.19 -68.12 -11.91
C HIS A 185 -0.95 -69.37 -12.40
N MET A 186 -0.92 -70.49 -11.68
CA MET A 186 -1.75 -71.65 -11.98
C MET A 186 -3.24 -71.38 -11.75
N ALA A 187 -3.61 -70.69 -10.67
CA ALA A 187 -4.99 -70.30 -10.41
C ALA A 187 -5.51 -69.32 -11.48
N ASP A 188 -4.67 -68.37 -11.90
CA ASP A 188 -4.98 -67.43 -12.99
C ASP A 188 -5.11 -68.14 -14.34
N ALA A 189 -4.30 -69.17 -14.60
CA ALA A 189 -4.41 -69.99 -15.81
C ALA A 189 -5.68 -70.87 -15.81
N LEU A 190 -6.06 -71.45 -14.66
CA LEU A 190 -7.29 -72.25 -14.53
C LEU A 190 -8.56 -71.40 -14.67
N SER A 191 -8.49 -70.13 -14.28
CA SER A 191 -9.58 -69.15 -14.43
C SER A 191 -9.56 -68.41 -15.78
N ASP A 192 -8.70 -68.83 -16.73
CA ASP A 192 -8.52 -68.23 -18.05
C ASP A 192 -8.18 -66.71 -18.02
N LYS A 193 -7.70 -66.18 -16.89
CA LYS A 193 -7.30 -64.76 -16.73
C LYS A 193 -5.94 -64.47 -17.34
N GLN A 194 -5.00 -65.41 -17.22
CA GLN A 194 -3.65 -65.28 -17.76
C GLN A 194 -3.20 -66.62 -18.36
N LEU A 195 -3.20 -66.69 -19.69
CA LEU A 195 -2.99 -67.94 -20.41
C LEU A 195 -1.51 -68.33 -20.55
N SER A 196 -0.60 -67.37 -20.55
CA SER A 196 0.83 -67.63 -20.72
C SER A 196 1.75 -66.61 -20.08
N LEU A 197 2.93 -67.07 -19.66
CA LEU A 197 4.05 -66.24 -19.20
C LEU A 197 5.18 -66.28 -20.23
N TYR A 198 5.92 -65.18 -20.34
CA TYR A 198 7.14 -65.10 -21.13
C TYR A 198 8.36 -64.97 -20.21
N SER A 199 9.44 -65.64 -20.55
CA SER A 199 10.71 -65.45 -19.89
C SER A 199 11.41 -64.17 -20.37
N PRO A 200 12.36 -63.62 -19.60
CA PRO A 200 13.37 -62.72 -20.12
C PRO A 200 14.07 -63.30 -21.37
N PRO A 201 14.54 -62.44 -22.29
CA PRO A 201 15.28 -62.88 -23.47
C PRO A 201 16.68 -63.40 -23.10
N PHE A 202 17.16 -64.38 -23.84
CA PHE A 202 18.52 -64.92 -23.75
C PHE A 202 19.06 -65.22 -25.15
N TYR A 203 20.36 -65.43 -25.25
CA TYR A 203 21.06 -65.60 -26.52
C TYR A 203 21.79 -66.93 -26.60
N SER A 204 21.86 -67.49 -27.81
CA SER A 204 22.62 -68.73 -28.08
C SER A 204 24.14 -68.50 -27.97
N SER A 205 24.60 -67.29 -28.32
CA SER A 205 25.98 -66.81 -28.23
C SER A 205 25.98 -65.27 -28.19
N PRO A 206 27.09 -64.56 -27.92
CA PRO A 206 27.13 -63.10 -27.93
C PRO A 206 26.67 -62.44 -29.24
N THR A 207 26.83 -63.13 -30.38
CA THR A 207 26.36 -62.71 -31.70
C THR A 207 25.30 -63.66 -32.28
N GLY A 208 24.64 -64.42 -31.40
CA GLY A 208 23.72 -65.52 -31.74
C GLY A 208 22.25 -65.12 -31.83
N TYR A 209 21.38 -66.12 -31.92
CA TYR A 209 19.93 -65.91 -31.96
C TYR A 209 19.43 -65.36 -30.63
N LYS A 210 18.52 -64.38 -30.70
CA LYS A 210 17.77 -63.89 -29.54
C LYS A 210 16.51 -64.74 -29.34
N MET A 211 16.32 -65.26 -28.14
CA MET A 211 15.29 -66.26 -27.84
C MET A 211 14.60 -65.93 -26.51
N CYS A 212 13.36 -66.37 -26.34
CA CYS A 212 12.70 -66.42 -25.04
C CYS A 212 11.84 -67.69 -24.92
N MET A 213 11.45 -68.05 -23.71
CA MET A 213 10.53 -69.15 -23.46
C MET A 213 9.13 -68.61 -23.21
N ARG A 214 8.11 -69.34 -23.64
CA ARG A 214 6.71 -69.06 -23.32
C ARG A 214 6.10 -70.29 -22.66
N ILE A 215 5.52 -70.14 -21.48
CA ILE A 215 4.91 -71.25 -20.73
C ILE A 215 3.41 -71.01 -20.57
N HIS A 216 2.63 -72.06 -20.79
CA HIS A 216 1.20 -72.12 -20.49
C HIS A 216 1.04 -73.11 -19.33
N LEU A 217 0.85 -72.58 -18.12
CA LEU A 217 0.72 -73.39 -16.92
C LEU A 217 -0.58 -74.23 -16.92
N GLY A 218 -1.60 -73.76 -17.62
CA GLY A 218 -2.86 -74.48 -17.84
C GLY A 218 -2.87 -75.34 -19.10
N GLY A 219 -1.75 -75.52 -19.79
CA GLY A 219 -1.65 -76.29 -21.03
C GLY A 219 -2.26 -75.60 -22.25
N ASP A 220 -1.82 -76.01 -23.43
CA ASP A 220 -2.28 -75.45 -24.70
C ASP A 220 -2.76 -76.55 -25.67
N GLY A 221 -3.69 -76.19 -26.56
CA GLY A 221 -4.28 -77.09 -27.55
C GLY A 221 -4.88 -78.38 -26.96
N HIS A 222 -4.45 -79.53 -27.47
CA HIS A 222 -4.93 -80.86 -27.04
C HIS A 222 -4.54 -81.22 -25.60
N ALA A 223 -3.61 -80.50 -24.98
CA ALA A 223 -3.17 -80.71 -23.60
C ALA A 223 -3.69 -79.65 -22.62
N ARG A 224 -4.66 -78.85 -23.05
CA ARG A 224 -5.31 -77.85 -22.20
C ARG A 224 -5.90 -78.50 -20.95
N LYS A 225 -5.67 -77.86 -19.80
CA LYS A 225 -6.05 -78.25 -18.43
C LYS A 225 -5.49 -79.58 -17.93
N SER A 226 -4.57 -80.20 -18.66
CA SER A 226 -3.98 -81.51 -18.27
C SER A 226 -2.46 -81.48 -18.11
N HIS A 227 -1.76 -80.64 -18.86
CA HIS A 227 -0.30 -80.55 -18.81
C HIS A 227 0.16 -79.10 -18.77
N ILE A 228 1.43 -78.88 -18.45
CA ILE A 228 2.10 -77.63 -18.76
C ILE A 228 2.64 -77.70 -20.19
N SER A 229 2.39 -76.66 -20.98
CA SER A 229 2.94 -76.53 -22.34
C SER A 229 4.02 -75.45 -22.35
N LEU A 230 5.25 -75.84 -22.67
CA LEU A 230 6.40 -74.94 -22.81
C LEU A 230 6.77 -74.78 -24.28
N PHE A 231 7.06 -73.54 -24.66
CA PHE A 231 7.35 -73.13 -26.02
C PHE A 231 8.67 -72.37 -26.07
N PHE A 232 9.39 -72.58 -27.15
CA PHE A 232 10.59 -71.82 -27.49
C PHE A 232 10.25 -70.77 -28.55
N VAL A 233 10.61 -69.51 -28.30
CA VAL A 233 10.25 -68.39 -29.16
C VAL A 233 11.53 -67.73 -29.66
N LEU A 234 11.71 -67.70 -30.97
CA LEU A 234 12.74 -66.89 -31.61
C LEU A 234 12.27 -65.44 -31.69
N MET A 235 13.08 -64.53 -31.17
CA MET A 235 12.84 -63.08 -31.20
C MET A 235 13.72 -62.44 -32.26
N LYS A 236 13.32 -61.27 -32.77
CA LYS A 236 14.17 -60.46 -33.65
C LYS A 236 15.45 -60.05 -32.90
N GLY A 237 16.59 -60.51 -33.37
CA GLY A 237 17.93 -60.20 -32.86
C GLY A 237 18.63 -59.11 -33.67
N GLU A 238 19.69 -58.57 -33.11
CA GLU A 238 20.53 -57.54 -33.77
C GLU A 238 21.41 -58.15 -34.88
N TYR A 239 21.84 -59.40 -34.70
CA TYR A 239 22.74 -60.10 -35.60
C TYR A 239 22.02 -61.02 -36.60
N ASP A 240 20.69 -60.92 -36.70
CA ASP A 240 19.88 -61.81 -37.53
C ASP A 240 20.37 -61.84 -39.00
N ALA A 241 20.77 -60.70 -39.57
CA ALA A 241 21.28 -60.66 -40.95
C ALA A 241 22.54 -61.51 -41.21
N LYS A 242 23.28 -61.89 -40.15
CA LYS A 242 24.52 -62.68 -40.21
C LYS A 242 24.34 -64.12 -39.75
N LEU A 243 23.17 -64.45 -39.21
CA LEU A 243 22.87 -65.77 -38.69
C LEU A 243 22.28 -66.65 -39.79
N PRO A 244 22.60 -67.95 -39.83
CA PRO A 244 22.03 -68.87 -40.80
C PRO A 244 20.54 -69.08 -40.51
N PHE A 245 19.65 -68.30 -41.12
CA PHE A 245 18.21 -68.57 -41.05
C PHE A 245 17.86 -69.73 -41.98
N VAL A 246 17.46 -70.87 -41.42
CA VAL A 246 16.81 -71.93 -42.19
C VAL A 246 15.31 -71.67 -42.23
N CYS A 247 14.92 -70.62 -42.96
CA CYS A 247 13.55 -70.45 -43.42
C CYS A 247 13.61 -70.21 -44.93
N SER A 248 13.60 -71.28 -45.72
CA SER A 248 13.25 -71.17 -47.13
C SER A 248 11.76 -70.88 -47.20
N ILE A 249 11.36 -69.61 -47.32
CA ILE A 249 9.96 -69.26 -47.56
C ILE A 249 9.62 -69.64 -49.00
N ASN A 250 8.59 -70.45 -49.19
CA ASN A 250 8.09 -70.81 -50.51
C ASN A 250 7.56 -69.54 -51.21
N PRO A 251 8.16 -69.10 -52.33
CA PRO A 251 7.84 -67.82 -52.96
C PRO A 251 6.42 -67.75 -53.56
N ASN A 252 5.71 -68.87 -53.66
CA ASN A 252 4.37 -68.91 -54.25
C ASN A 252 3.22 -68.80 -53.23
N ASN A 253 3.49 -69.06 -51.95
CA ASN A 253 2.45 -69.24 -50.93
C ASN A 253 2.87 -68.80 -49.51
N GLY A 254 4.12 -68.41 -49.29
CA GLY A 254 4.58 -67.84 -48.02
C GLY A 254 4.87 -68.87 -46.91
N ASP A 255 4.76 -70.17 -47.20
CA ASP A 255 5.00 -71.24 -46.24
C ASP A 255 6.51 -71.43 -45.95
N ILE A 256 6.86 -71.68 -44.69
CA ILE A 256 8.25 -71.93 -44.25
C ILE A 256 8.64 -73.39 -44.54
N LEU A 257 9.62 -73.60 -45.44
CA LEU A 257 10.29 -74.88 -45.65
C LEU A 257 11.54 -74.95 -44.77
N SER A 258 11.50 -75.76 -43.71
CA SER A 258 12.64 -76.03 -42.83
C SER A 258 13.39 -77.30 -43.29
N SER A 259 14.73 -77.27 -43.31
CA SER A 259 15.55 -78.48 -43.48
C SER A 259 16.89 -78.50 -42.71
N HIS A 260 17.10 -77.66 -41.69
CA HIS A 260 18.31 -77.79 -40.84
C HIS A 260 18.30 -77.13 -39.47
N PHE A 261 17.18 -76.57 -39.04
CA PHE A 261 16.82 -76.54 -37.63
C PHE A 261 15.39 -77.03 -37.63
N ASP A 262 15.14 -78.22 -37.08
CA ASP A 262 13.80 -78.53 -36.61
C ASP A 262 13.35 -77.27 -35.86
N LEU A 263 12.36 -76.55 -36.40
CA LEU A 263 11.58 -75.56 -35.70
C LEU A 263 10.74 -76.36 -34.71
N MET A 264 11.47 -76.91 -33.75
CA MET A 264 11.06 -77.57 -32.55
C MET A 264 10.42 -76.44 -31.74
N LEU A 265 9.16 -76.16 -32.06
CA LEU A 265 8.13 -76.27 -31.03
C LEU A 265 8.39 -77.60 -30.30
N VAL A 266 9.40 -77.65 -29.42
CA VAL A 266 9.50 -78.75 -28.46
C VAL A 266 8.39 -78.47 -27.47
N GLN A 267 7.17 -78.80 -27.86
CA GLN A 267 6.04 -78.84 -26.97
C GLN A 267 6.29 -80.04 -26.06
N ARG A 268 7.13 -79.85 -25.04
CA ARG A 268 7.28 -80.82 -23.97
C ARG A 268 6.09 -80.63 -23.05
N HIS A 269 5.22 -81.61 -23.08
CA HIS A 269 4.16 -81.76 -22.09
C HIS A 269 4.78 -82.36 -20.85
N PHE A 270 4.80 -81.58 -19.78
CA PHE A 270 5.17 -82.08 -18.46
C PHE A 270 3.90 -82.41 -17.70
N THR A 271 3.78 -83.66 -17.28
CA THR A 271 2.83 -84.14 -16.28
C THR A 271 3.51 -84.10 -14.92
N PHE A 272 2.85 -83.54 -13.92
CA PHE A 272 3.29 -83.74 -12.53
C PHE A 272 2.92 -85.16 -12.09
N PRO A 273 3.73 -85.81 -11.23
CA PRO A 273 3.34 -87.03 -10.54
C PRO A 273 2.15 -86.80 -9.59
#